data_AF-A0A6M0ATI1-F1
#
_entry.id   AF-A0A6M0ATI1-F1
#
_cell.length_a   1.000
_cell.length_b   1.000
_cell.length_c   1.000
_cell.angle_alpha   90.00
_cell.angle_beta   90.00
_cell.angle_gamma   90.00
#
_symmetry.space_group_name_H-M   'P 1'
#
loop_
_entity.id
_entity.type
_entity.pdbx_description
1 polymer ?
#
loop_
_entity_poly.entity_id
_entity_poly.type
_entity_poly.pdbx_seq_one_letter_code
_entity_poly.pdbx_strand_id
1 'polypeptide(L)'
;MRSDSDPESMREPLITDILDSEDGLGLEQLDYLVVSGDLTNRATPQEFEQARQLISGLMERFDLTAERCIIVPGNHDLSWDEEVYEWKKKRLVEPNKLQEGTYVEQGDGFLLRVEERYPQRFKNFSECFYQPLLGKEYPLEFKQQCLPSLFLNTRIQFLAMNSCS
;
A
#
# COMPACT_ATOMS: atom_id res chain seq x y z
N MET A 1 -13.01 -10.56 24.92
CA MET A 1 -12.11 -10.82 23.77
C MET A 1 -11.84 -9.45 23.17
N ARG A 2 -10.67 -8.84 23.43
CA ARG A 2 -10.27 -7.62 22.71
C ARG A 2 -10.05 -8.05 21.26
N SER A 3 -10.72 -7.43 20.30
CA SER A 3 -10.28 -7.56 18.92
C SER A 3 -8.98 -6.78 18.84
N ASP A 4 -7.84 -7.45 18.69
CA ASP A 4 -6.51 -6.85 18.52
C ASP A 4 -6.37 -6.05 17.19
N SER A 5 -7.47 -5.58 16.63
CA SER A 5 -7.58 -4.89 15.34
C SER A 5 -8.68 -3.82 15.38
N ASP A 6 -8.79 -3.13 16.52
CA ASP A 6 -9.53 -1.88 16.62
C ASP A 6 -8.58 -0.71 16.29
N PRO A 7 -8.87 0.11 15.26
CA PRO A 7 -8.00 1.21 14.83
C PRO A 7 -7.66 2.19 15.95
N GLU A 8 -8.60 2.46 16.86
CA GLU A 8 -8.36 3.38 17.98
C GLU A 8 -7.33 2.82 18.96
N SER A 9 -7.44 1.52 19.25
CA SER A 9 -6.52 0.80 20.13
C SER A 9 -5.07 0.78 19.60
N MET A 10 -4.86 0.92 18.29
CA MET A 10 -3.54 1.07 17.67
C MET A 10 -3.08 2.53 17.55
N ARG A 11 -4.02 3.46 17.33
CA ARG A 11 -3.75 4.88 17.11
C ARG A 11 -3.15 5.55 18.33
N GLU A 12 -3.75 5.36 19.51
CA GLU A 12 -3.35 6.10 20.72
C GLU A 12 -1.92 5.77 21.19
N PRO A 13 -1.45 4.50 21.19
CA PRO A 13 -0.06 4.19 21.48
C PRO A 13 0.90 4.85 20.48
N LEU A 14 0.58 4.79 19.18
CA LEU A 14 1.43 5.40 18.16
C LEU A 14 1.52 6.93 18.32
N ILE A 15 0.40 7.61 18.59
CA ILE A 15 0.40 9.06 18.88
C ILE A 15 1.23 9.35 20.13
N THR A 16 1.10 8.52 21.17
CA THR A 16 1.86 8.67 22.41
C THR A 16 3.36 8.55 22.15
N ASP A 17 3.79 7.51 21.43
CA ASP A 17 5.20 7.29 21.08
C ASP A 17 5.76 8.43 20.21
N ILE A 18 4.95 9.01 19.32
CA ILE A 18 5.37 10.17 18.51
C ILE A 18 5.60 11.41 19.38
N LEU A 19 4.70 11.67 20.35
CA LEU A 19 4.73 12.87 21.19
C LEU A 19 5.68 12.76 22.38
N ASP A 20 5.95 11.55 22.87
CA ASP A 20 6.78 11.33 24.05
C ASP A 20 8.23 11.73 23.79
N SER A 21 8.74 12.66 24.60
CA SER A 21 10.08 13.21 24.50
C SER A 21 11.12 12.48 25.35
N GLU A 22 10.69 11.60 26.25
CA GLU A 22 11.58 10.82 27.11
C GLU A 22 11.91 9.46 26.48
N ASP A 23 10.88 8.65 26.18
CA ASP A 23 11.03 7.30 25.65
C ASP A 23 10.63 7.15 24.16
N GLY A 24 10.10 8.23 23.55
CA GLY A 24 9.58 8.27 22.17
C GLY A 24 10.36 9.14 21.19
N LEU A 25 9.65 9.73 20.22
CA LEU A 25 10.24 10.58 19.17
C LEU A 25 10.29 12.07 19.52
N GLY A 26 9.46 12.53 20.47
CA GLY A 26 9.40 13.92 20.92
C GLY A 26 8.95 14.91 19.84
N LEU A 27 8.16 14.47 18.87
CA LEU A 27 7.70 15.29 17.75
C LEU A 27 6.32 15.87 18.02
N GLU A 28 6.26 17.18 18.29
CA GLU A 28 5.00 17.90 18.51
C GLU A 28 4.18 18.10 17.22
N GLN A 29 4.84 18.05 16.05
CA GLN A 29 4.26 18.28 14.73
C GLN A 29 4.90 17.37 13.68
N LEU A 30 4.15 17.10 12.61
CA LEU A 30 4.62 16.37 11.42
C LEU A 30 4.47 17.25 10.19
N ASP A 31 5.52 17.35 9.36
CA ASP A 31 5.43 18.03 8.06
C ASP A 31 4.87 17.12 6.96
N TYR A 32 5.06 15.82 7.11
CA TYR A 32 4.71 14.77 6.16
C TYR A 32 4.38 13.48 6.90
N LEU A 33 3.42 12.72 6.37
CA LEU A 33 3.19 11.33 6.74
C LEU A 33 3.56 10.43 5.57
N VAL A 34 4.53 9.55 5.79
CA VAL A 34 4.96 8.57 4.78
C VAL A 34 4.59 7.19 5.28
N VAL A 35 3.77 6.46 4.50
CA VAL A 35 3.40 5.07 4.79
C VAL A 35 3.88 4.18 3.65
N SER A 36 4.82 3.30 3.96
CA SER A 36 5.57 2.52 2.97
C SER A 36 4.92 1.18 2.59
N GLY A 37 3.63 1.01 2.84
CA GLY A 37 2.87 -0.21 2.49
C GLY A 37 2.49 -1.08 3.68
N ASP A 38 1.89 -2.23 3.35
CA ASP A 38 1.38 -3.26 4.27
C ASP A 38 0.38 -2.68 5.29
N LEU A 39 -0.59 -1.93 4.77
CA LEU A 39 -1.69 -1.38 5.56
C LEU A 39 -2.68 -2.46 6.02
N THR A 40 -2.80 -3.52 5.23
CA THR A 40 -3.77 -4.60 5.40
C THR A 40 -3.06 -5.95 5.44
N ASN A 41 -3.81 -7.03 5.66
CA ASN A 41 -3.26 -8.40 5.60
C ASN A 41 -3.72 -9.14 4.33
N ARG A 42 -4.95 -8.87 3.89
CA ARG A 42 -5.60 -9.53 2.75
C ARG A 42 -6.21 -8.53 1.75
N ALA A 43 -5.96 -7.24 1.93
CA ALA A 43 -6.48 -6.17 1.07
C ALA A 43 -8.02 -6.17 0.90
N THR A 44 -8.74 -6.54 1.96
CA THR A 44 -10.21 -6.50 1.93
C THR A 44 -10.73 -5.08 2.09
N PRO A 45 -11.92 -4.72 1.57
CA PRO A 45 -12.51 -3.40 1.78
C PRO A 45 -12.66 -3.03 3.27
N GLN A 46 -13.00 -3.99 4.14
CA GLN A 46 -13.07 -3.75 5.59
C GLN A 46 -11.71 -3.42 6.20
N GLU A 47 -10.65 -4.14 5.85
CA GLU A 47 -9.30 -3.85 6.35
C GLU A 47 -8.84 -2.46 5.89
N PHE A 48 -9.14 -2.08 4.64
CA PHE A 48 -8.83 -0.75 4.13
C PHE A 48 -9.62 0.36 4.83
N GLU A 49 -10.88 0.12 5.20
CA GLU A 49 -11.65 1.08 5.98
C GLU A 49 -11.05 1.28 7.39
N GLN A 50 -10.60 0.20 8.03
CA GLN A 50 -9.88 0.27 9.31
C GLN A 50 -8.56 1.04 9.19
N ALA A 51 -7.76 0.75 8.16
CA ALA A 51 -6.53 1.47 7.87
C ALA A 51 -6.80 2.95 7.60
N ARG A 52 -7.87 3.27 6.86
CA ARG A 52 -8.28 4.65 6.58
C ARG A 52 -8.62 5.38 7.88
N GLN A 53 -9.38 4.78 8.79
CA GLN A 53 -9.71 5.38 10.09
C GLN A 53 -8.47 5.68 10.93
N LEU A 54 -7.50 4.77 10.95
CA LEU A 54 -6.21 4.97 11.62
C LEU A 54 -5.47 6.18 11.04
N ILE A 55 -5.28 6.22 9.72
CA ILE A 55 -4.52 7.27 9.05
C ILE A 55 -5.24 8.62 9.10
N SER A 56 -6.56 8.66 8.90
CA SER A 56 -7.35 9.89 9.06
C SER A 56 -7.23 10.45 10.47
N GLY A 57 -7.24 9.60 11.50
CA GLY A 57 -7.03 10.05 12.89
C GLY A 57 -5.64 10.65 13.13
N LEU A 58 -4.59 10.11 12.51
CA LEU A 58 -3.26 10.72 12.55
C LEU A 58 -3.24 12.07 11.81
N MET A 59 -3.87 12.14 10.63
CA MET A 59 -3.95 13.38 9.86
C MET A 59 -4.65 14.48 10.66
N GLU A 60 -5.78 14.16 11.30
CA GLU A 60 -6.52 15.09 12.17
C GLU A 60 -5.69 15.50 13.39
N ARG A 61 -4.98 14.56 14.03
CA ARG A 61 -4.18 14.85 15.23
C ARG A 61 -3.03 15.82 14.96
N PHE A 62 -2.41 15.72 13.79
CA PHE A 62 -1.23 16.48 13.40
C PHE A 62 -1.50 17.58 12.35
N ASP A 63 -2.78 17.86 12.07
CA ASP A 63 -3.24 18.86 11.09
C ASP A 63 -2.61 18.69 9.68
N LEU A 64 -2.50 17.43 9.23
CA LEU A 64 -1.93 17.08 7.94
C LEU A 64 -2.99 17.09 6.84
N THR A 65 -2.69 17.76 5.73
CA THR A 65 -3.51 17.67 4.52
C THR A 65 -3.19 16.41 3.72
N ALA A 66 -4.11 16.02 2.83
CA ALA A 66 -3.90 14.91 1.90
C ALA A 66 -2.63 15.09 1.04
N GLU A 67 -2.25 16.32 0.66
CA GLU A 67 -1.02 16.54 -0.11
C GLU A 67 0.25 16.26 0.69
N ARG A 68 0.19 16.24 2.02
CA ARG A 68 1.31 15.90 2.91
C ARG A 68 1.42 14.41 3.22
N CYS A 69 0.50 13.61 2.71
CA CYS A 69 0.48 12.16 2.89
C CYS A 69 1.03 11.45 1.64
N ILE A 70 2.11 10.70 1.81
CA ILE A 70 2.75 9.89 0.77
C ILE A 70 2.58 8.43 1.15
N ILE A 71 1.69 7.74 0.46
CA ILE A 71 1.33 6.35 0.79
C ILE A 71 1.52 5.49 -0.45
N VAL A 72 2.20 4.35 -0.28
CA VAL A 72 2.34 3.31 -1.30
C VAL A 72 1.74 2.02 -0.78
N PRO A 73 1.22 1.14 -1.66
CA PRO A 73 0.81 -0.19 -1.25
C PRO A 73 2.01 -1.10 -1.01
N GLY A 74 1.84 -2.06 -0.11
CA GLY A 74 2.76 -3.19 0.11
C GLY A 74 2.22 -4.51 -0.42
N ASN A 75 2.94 -5.60 -0.17
CA ASN A 75 2.60 -6.94 -0.66
C ASN A 75 1.30 -7.46 -0.04
N HIS A 76 0.99 -7.03 1.17
CA HIS A 76 -0.25 -7.44 1.85
C HIS A 76 -1.47 -6.60 1.41
N ASP A 77 -1.25 -5.51 0.68
CA ASP A 77 -2.31 -4.64 0.12
C ASP A 77 -2.77 -5.09 -1.28
N LEU A 78 -2.29 -6.25 -1.73
CA LEU A 78 -2.74 -6.95 -2.93
C LEU A 78 -4.02 -7.75 -2.62
N SER A 79 -5.06 -7.59 -3.43
CA SER A 79 -6.26 -8.45 -3.33
C SER A 79 -5.93 -9.86 -3.80
N TRP A 80 -6.07 -10.85 -2.91
CA TRP A 80 -5.88 -12.27 -3.22
C TRP A 80 -7.08 -12.90 -3.94
N ASP A 81 -8.22 -12.21 -3.95
CA ASP A 81 -9.42 -12.65 -4.68
C ASP A 81 -9.25 -12.46 -6.20
N GLU A 82 -8.34 -11.58 -6.61
CA GLU A 82 -7.98 -11.40 -8.01
C GLU A 82 -6.93 -12.45 -8.41
N GLU A 83 -7.35 -13.47 -9.14
CA GLU A 83 -6.44 -14.45 -9.74
C GLU A 83 -5.63 -13.79 -10.88
N VAL A 84 -4.59 -13.06 -10.52
CA VAL A 84 -3.73 -12.34 -11.48
C VAL A 84 -2.64 -13.22 -12.09
N TYR A 85 -2.54 -14.47 -11.65
CA TYR A 85 -1.63 -15.49 -12.16
C TYR A 85 -2.38 -16.77 -12.52
N GLU A 86 -1.97 -17.39 -13.62
CA GLU A 86 -2.44 -18.72 -14.05
C GLU A 86 -1.33 -19.75 -13.90
N TRP A 87 -1.63 -20.85 -13.20
CA TRP A 87 -0.67 -21.94 -13.07
C TRP A 87 -0.60 -22.80 -14.34
N LYS A 88 0.61 -23.06 -14.84
CA LYS A 88 0.88 -23.98 -15.95
C LYS A 88 2.00 -24.96 -15.61
N LYS A 89 1.82 -26.23 -15.97
CA LYS A 89 2.85 -27.28 -15.84
C LYS A 89 4.11 -26.92 -16.61
N LYS A 90 5.28 -27.25 -16.06
CA LYS A 90 6.59 -26.96 -16.66
C LYS A 90 6.70 -27.43 -18.12
N ARG A 91 6.17 -28.61 -18.43
CA ARG A 91 6.15 -29.18 -19.80
C ARG A 91 5.31 -28.42 -20.83
N LEU A 92 4.40 -27.55 -20.38
CA LEU A 92 3.50 -26.78 -21.24
C LEU A 92 3.99 -25.35 -21.47
N VAL A 93 5.11 -24.99 -20.86
CA VAL A 93 5.68 -23.64 -20.90
C VAL A 93 7.06 -23.73 -21.53
N GLU A 94 7.37 -22.80 -22.42
CA GLU A 94 8.71 -22.65 -22.98
C GLU A 94 9.42 -21.52 -22.23
N PRO A 95 10.28 -21.79 -21.24
CA PRO A 95 10.81 -20.76 -20.34
C PRO A 95 11.61 -19.68 -21.09
N ASN A 96 12.30 -20.07 -22.16
CA ASN A 96 13.11 -19.16 -22.99
C ASN A 96 12.28 -18.12 -23.75
N LYS A 97 10.96 -18.28 -23.83
CA LYS A 97 10.04 -17.32 -24.46
C LYS A 97 9.31 -16.45 -23.44
N LEU A 98 9.46 -16.71 -22.15
CA LEU A 98 8.82 -15.91 -21.11
C LEU A 98 9.58 -14.60 -20.92
N GLN A 99 8.83 -13.52 -20.75
CA GLN A 99 9.40 -12.23 -20.39
C GLN A 99 9.73 -12.21 -18.90
N GLU A 100 10.91 -11.69 -18.54
CA GLU A 100 11.29 -11.52 -17.14
C GLU A 100 10.29 -10.61 -16.40
N GLY A 101 9.93 -11.00 -15.17
CA GLY A 101 8.94 -10.28 -14.35
C GLY A 101 7.48 -10.57 -14.69
N THR A 102 7.18 -11.45 -15.65
CA THR A 102 5.79 -11.87 -15.96
C THR A 102 5.47 -13.29 -15.51
N TYR A 103 6.37 -13.95 -14.78
CA TYR A 103 6.16 -15.30 -14.26
C TYR A 103 6.91 -15.54 -12.95
N VAL A 104 6.42 -16.54 -12.19
CA VAL A 104 7.07 -17.06 -10.98
C VAL A 104 7.18 -18.59 -11.12
N GLU A 105 8.37 -19.15 -10.91
CA GLU A 105 8.53 -20.60 -10.84
C GLU A 105 7.97 -21.13 -9.51
N GLN A 106 7.10 -22.14 -9.59
CA GLN A 106 6.45 -22.71 -8.42
C GLN A 106 6.29 -24.24 -8.57
N GLY A 107 7.11 -24.99 -7.82
CA GLY A 107 7.10 -26.45 -7.86
C GLY A 107 7.45 -27.01 -9.24
N ASP A 108 6.54 -27.81 -9.83
CA ASP A 108 6.68 -28.39 -11.18
C ASP A 108 5.96 -27.57 -12.26
N GLY A 109 5.89 -26.26 -12.07
CA GLY A 109 5.18 -25.35 -12.97
C GLY A 109 5.57 -23.88 -12.81
N PHE A 110 4.83 -23.05 -13.50
CA PHE A 110 4.96 -21.60 -13.52
C PHE A 110 3.61 -20.97 -13.22
N LEU A 111 3.62 -19.91 -12.40
CA LEU A 111 2.54 -18.94 -12.32
C LEU A 111 2.80 -17.88 -13.39
N LEU A 112 1.94 -17.79 -14.40
CA LEU A 112 2.06 -16.83 -15.48
C LEU A 112 1.12 -15.66 -15.24
N ARG A 113 1.65 -14.44 -15.29
CA ARG A 113 0.88 -13.22 -15.11
C ARG A 113 -0.16 -13.07 -16.20
N VAL A 114 -1.38 -12.73 -15.81
CA VAL A 114 -2.48 -12.41 -16.73
C VAL A 114 -2.54 -10.89 -16.87
N GLU A 115 -2.08 -10.36 -18.00
CA GLU A 115 -1.91 -8.91 -18.22
C GLU A 115 -3.20 -8.12 -18.02
N GLU A 116 -4.36 -8.70 -18.37
CA GLU A 116 -5.66 -8.06 -18.23
C GLU A 116 -6.12 -7.95 -16.77
N ARG A 117 -5.73 -8.91 -15.93
CA ARG A 117 -6.14 -8.98 -14.51
C ARG A 117 -5.11 -8.34 -13.59
N TYR A 118 -3.83 -8.37 -13.93
CA TYR A 118 -2.75 -7.93 -13.06
C TYR A 118 -2.87 -6.47 -12.55
N PRO A 119 -3.33 -5.49 -13.34
CA PRO A 119 -3.61 -4.14 -12.82
C PRO A 119 -4.64 -4.10 -11.68
N GLN A 120 -5.59 -5.04 -11.65
CA GLN A 120 -6.70 -5.06 -10.69
C GLN A 120 -6.29 -5.44 -9.27
N ARG A 121 -5.06 -5.93 -9.06
CA ARG A 121 -4.55 -6.33 -7.74
C ARG A 121 -4.61 -5.22 -6.68
N PHE A 122 -4.57 -3.95 -7.09
CA PHE A 122 -4.69 -2.77 -6.22
C PHE A 122 -6.02 -2.04 -6.33
N LYS A 123 -7.04 -2.66 -6.92
CA LYS A 123 -8.35 -2.03 -7.06
C LYS A 123 -8.92 -1.62 -5.70
N ASN A 124 -8.91 -2.52 -4.72
CA ASN A 124 -9.39 -2.23 -3.37
C ASN A 124 -8.53 -1.15 -2.69
N PHE A 125 -7.21 -1.19 -2.84
CA PHE A 125 -6.32 -0.14 -2.32
C PHE A 125 -6.68 1.23 -2.91
N SER A 126 -6.93 1.30 -4.22
CA SER A 126 -7.31 2.54 -4.91
C SER A 126 -8.68 3.05 -4.47
N GLU A 127 -9.71 2.21 -4.61
CA GLU A 127 -11.12 2.61 -4.46
C GLU A 127 -11.57 2.69 -2.99
N CYS A 128 -11.08 1.81 -2.12
CA CYS A 128 -11.54 1.72 -0.73
C CYS A 128 -10.67 2.52 0.25
N PHE A 129 -9.41 2.81 -0.10
CA PHE A 129 -8.47 3.51 0.80
C PHE A 129 -7.94 4.81 0.19
N TYR A 130 -7.22 4.74 -0.94
CA TYR A 130 -6.43 5.85 -1.45
C TYR A 130 -7.31 7.01 -1.96
N GLN A 131 -8.37 6.72 -2.72
CA GLN A 131 -9.31 7.73 -3.21
C GLN A 131 -10.13 8.37 -2.09
N PRO A 132 -10.76 7.62 -1.16
CA PRO A 132 -11.46 8.23 -0.03
C PRO A 132 -10.56 9.08 0.89
N LEU A 133 -9.30 8.69 1.06
CA LEU A 133 -8.36 9.38 1.95
C LEU A 133 -7.70 10.60 1.29
N LEU A 134 -7.26 10.48 0.03
CA LEU A 134 -6.46 11.50 -0.65
C LEU A 134 -7.20 12.26 -1.75
N GLY A 135 -8.47 11.90 -2.02
CA GLY A 135 -9.31 12.54 -3.04
C GLY A 135 -8.90 12.26 -4.49
N LYS A 136 -8.02 11.29 -4.72
CA LYS A 136 -7.54 10.88 -6.06
C LYS A 136 -7.33 9.38 -6.11
N GLU A 137 -7.49 8.78 -7.28
CA GLU A 137 -7.28 7.34 -7.46
C GLU A 137 -5.79 6.98 -7.51
N TYR A 138 -5.48 5.78 -7.01
CA TYR A 138 -4.18 5.17 -7.23
C TYR A 138 -4.16 4.51 -8.62
N PRO A 139 -3.12 4.73 -9.45
CA PRO A 139 -3.08 4.15 -10.78
C PRO A 139 -2.97 2.62 -10.73
N LEU A 140 -3.86 1.94 -11.44
CA LEU A 140 -3.85 0.47 -11.55
C LEU A 140 -2.80 -0.02 -12.56
N GLU A 141 -2.53 0.79 -13.59
CA GLU A 141 -1.50 0.51 -14.58
C GLU A 141 -0.11 0.51 -13.94
N PHE A 142 0.58 -0.64 -13.94
CA PHE A 142 1.86 -0.82 -13.24
C PHE A 142 2.94 0.19 -13.69
N LYS A 143 2.89 0.64 -14.96
CA LYS A 143 3.82 1.65 -15.49
C LYS A 143 3.63 3.05 -14.89
N GLN A 144 2.47 3.29 -14.27
CA GLN A 144 2.10 4.55 -13.63
C GLN A 144 2.27 4.49 -12.11
N GLN A 145 2.68 3.34 -11.55
CA GLN A 145 2.85 3.12 -10.10
C GLN A 145 4.21 3.64 -9.55
N CYS A 146 4.79 4.62 -10.25
CA CYS A 146 5.92 5.42 -9.78
C CYS A 146 5.43 6.86 -9.68
N LEU A 147 5.15 7.30 -8.45
CA LEU A 147 4.51 8.57 -8.15
C LEU A 147 5.54 9.55 -7.57
N PRO A 148 6.03 10.52 -8.36
CA PRO A 148 6.90 11.56 -7.86
C PRO A 148 6.08 12.66 -7.18
N SER A 149 6.49 13.05 -5.97
CA SER A 149 5.93 14.19 -5.22
C SER A 149 7.04 15.16 -4.86
N LEU A 150 7.06 16.34 -5.49
CA LEU A 150 8.06 17.39 -5.24
C LEU A 150 7.45 18.50 -4.36
N PHE A 151 8.07 18.76 -3.22
CA PHE A 151 7.71 19.83 -2.31
C PHE A 151 8.77 20.93 -2.34
N LEU A 152 8.55 21.94 -3.18
CA LEU A 152 9.52 23.03 -3.38
C LEU A 152 9.83 23.81 -2.09
N ASN A 153 8.82 24.00 -1.23
CA ASN A 153 8.96 24.79 0.00
C ASN A 153 9.97 24.19 0.98
N THR A 154 10.00 22.85 1.08
CA THR A 154 10.94 22.11 1.94
C THR A 154 12.14 21.57 1.16
N ARG A 155 12.10 21.64 -0.17
CA ARG A 155 13.09 21.09 -1.11
C ARG A 155 13.23 19.57 -0.99
N ILE A 156 12.15 18.89 -0.64
CA ILE A 156 12.07 17.43 -0.54
C ILE A 156 11.35 16.87 -1.77
N GLN A 157 11.87 15.76 -2.30
CA GLN A 157 11.20 14.97 -3.32
C GLN A 157 11.02 13.54 -2.82
N PHE A 158 9.79 13.05 -2.85
CA PHE A 158 9.48 11.64 -2.63
C PHE A 158 9.28 10.94 -3.97
N LEU A 159 9.86 9.74 -4.09
CA LEU A 159 9.62 8.83 -5.21
C LEU A 159 8.93 7.59 -4.67
N ALA A 160 7.60 7.59 -4.74
CA ALA A 160 6.76 6.50 -4.26
C ALA A 160 6.66 5.43 -5.36
N MET A 161 7.39 4.33 -5.18
CA MET A 161 7.39 3.21 -6.13
C MET A 161 6.69 2.00 -5.53
N ASN A 162 5.85 1.35 -6.32
CA ASN A 162 5.39 0.01 -5.99
C ASN A 162 6.53 -1.00 -6.22
N SER A 163 6.88 -1.75 -5.17
CA SER A 163 7.85 -2.85 -5.20
C SER A 163 7.20 -4.23 -5.19
N CYS A 164 5.87 -4.30 -5.16
CA CYS A 164 5.11 -5.53 -5.05
C CYS A 164 5.02 -6.21 -6.41
N SER A 165 5.56 -7.43 -6.47
CA SER A 165 5.64 -8.29 -7.64
C SER A 165 4.54 -9.34 -7.64
#